data_AF-A0A7V8SWF6-F1
#
_entry.id   AF-A0A7V8SWF6-F1
#
_cell.length_a   1.000
_cell.length_b   1.000
_cell.length_c   1.000
_cell.angle_alpha   90.00
_cell.angle_beta   90.00
_cell.angle_gamma   90.00
#
_symmetry.space_group_name_H-M   'P 1'
#
loop_
_entity.id
_entity.type
_entity.pdbx_description
1 polymer ?
#
loop_
_entity_poly.entity_id
_entity_poly.type
_entity_poly.pdbx_seq_one_letter_code
_entity_poly.pdbx_strand_id
1 'polypeptide(L)'
;MIEFTAQSIAAAIDAITVTPTATAIASVLAPAITIVTDVFCTTDPPADPGITAADVADALNTGALETALPAQAKLKDWFLHWYWWQVCQCTSGATPAAPALPNPGGSVGNSTGLPTAQNTAPCWDMNATVDIPQNAGQTMPGLDLTSQFIPASQSVLPVTIGLTSPTPVVCQAMPSGTNHFTLDISPITLPGGGNECFCVLVFFSSAGSNLGGTQVDIFTSGSGATPHAILAAAPTGAAYYGVYAYTTFGAFSVNFHLSFYCPGQTPNTPGAACCPPDPTLQNQLTQILAFVTSIYQSLPTPVTSYADGPAHAGLSGSGHVVLSAGSIAFRTNLTTIPPSYGSSTAAPPYIYDLGWVTPAANTSPFAQTRVAMDGQLQTLPTVATEIFYTLNAGVIATITELTAGP
;
A
#
# COMPACT_ATOMS: atom_id res chain seq x y z
N MET A 1 4.69 -25.22 -8.83
CA MET A 1 4.52 -26.36 -9.75
C MET A 1 4.30 -27.60 -8.90
N ILE A 2 3.15 -28.25 -9.07
CA ILE A 2 2.79 -29.50 -8.38
C ILE A 2 2.86 -30.60 -9.43
N GLU A 3 3.73 -31.59 -9.19
CA GLU A 3 3.80 -32.82 -9.97
C GLU A 3 3.03 -33.92 -9.24
N PHE A 4 2.16 -34.62 -9.96
CA PHE A 4 1.41 -35.72 -9.40
C PHE A 4 2.19 -37.01 -9.52
N THR A 5 2.25 -37.76 -8.42
CA THR A 5 2.73 -39.13 -8.47
C THR A 5 1.66 -40.02 -9.10
N ALA A 6 2.08 -41.08 -9.79
CA ALA A 6 1.16 -42.12 -10.25
C ALA A 6 0.33 -42.69 -9.08
N GLN A 7 0.85 -42.68 -7.84
CA GLN A 7 0.13 -43.17 -6.68
C GLN A 7 -1.05 -42.26 -6.29
N SER A 8 -0.89 -40.93 -6.36
CA SER A 8 -1.98 -39.98 -6.11
C SER A 8 -3.09 -40.02 -7.15
N ILE A 9 -2.72 -40.25 -8.42
CA ILE A 9 -3.69 -40.37 -9.51
C ILE A 9 -4.42 -41.71 -9.43
N ALA A 10 -3.72 -42.79 -9.07
CA ALA A 10 -4.33 -44.12 -8.90
C ALA A 10 -5.41 -44.10 -7.81
N ALA A 11 -5.15 -43.47 -6.66
CA ALA A 11 -6.12 -43.36 -5.57
C ALA A 11 -7.42 -42.62 -5.98
N ALA A 12 -7.33 -41.64 -6.88
CA ALA A 12 -8.49 -40.93 -7.42
C ALA A 12 -9.28 -41.77 -8.43
N ILE A 13 -8.58 -42.58 -9.25
CA ILE A 13 -9.20 -43.46 -10.25
C ILE A 13 -9.85 -44.69 -9.60
N ASP A 14 -9.25 -45.22 -8.54
CA ASP A 14 -9.79 -46.33 -7.73
C ASP A 14 -11.17 -46.02 -7.15
N ALA A 15 -11.51 -44.74 -6.95
CA ALA A 15 -12.85 -44.33 -6.51
C ALA A 15 -13.94 -44.50 -7.58
N ILE A 16 -13.55 -44.63 -8.86
CA ILE A 16 -14.46 -44.76 -10.01
C ILE A 16 -14.40 -46.17 -10.63
N THR A 17 -13.26 -46.86 -10.51
CA THR A 17 -13.04 -48.19 -11.08
C THR A 17 -12.88 -49.25 -10.01
N VAL A 18 -13.47 -50.43 -10.24
CA VAL A 18 -13.50 -51.53 -9.24
C VAL A 18 -12.30 -52.52 -9.37
N THR A 19 -11.19 -52.13 -10.00
CA THR A 19 -10.17 -53.10 -10.51
C THR A 19 -8.72 -52.58 -10.45
N PRO A 20 -7.70 -53.48 -10.54
CA PRO A 20 -6.24 -53.14 -10.55
C PRO A 20 -5.76 -52.28 -11.74
N THR A 21 -6.68 -51.69 -12.49
CA THR A 21 -6.44 -50.86 -13.67
C THR A 21 -6.00 -49.44 -13.32
N ALA A 22 -6.31 -48.95 -12.12
CA ALA A 22 -5.97 -47.58 -11.71
C ALA A 22 -4.47 -47.30 -11.72
N THR A 23 -3.65 -48.27 -11.31
CA THR A 23 -2.18 -48.12 -11.30
C THR A 23 -1.62 -47.99 -12.73
N ALA A 24 -2.16 -48.75 -13.68
CA ALA A 24 -1.75 -48.68 -15.08
C ALA A 24 -2.14 -47.33 -15.71
N ILE A 25 -3.39 -46.88 -15.52
CA ILE A 25 -3.85 -45.58 -16.01
C ILE A 25 -3.02 -44.44 -15.40
N ALA A 26 -2.77 -44.50 -14.10
CA ALA A 26 -2.06 -43.46 -13.40
C ALA A 26 -0.61 -43.30 -13.87
N SER A 27 0.06 -44.40 -14.24
CA SER A 27 1.41 -44.35 -14.81
C SER A 27 1.47 -43.65 -16.16
N VAL A 28 0.39 -43.75 -16.95
CA VAL A 28 0.26 -43.09 -18.26
C VAL A 28 -0.12 -41.62 -18.09
N LEU A 29 -0.99 -41.29 -17.13
CA LEU A 29 -1.49 -39.93 -16.90
C LEU A 29 -0.54 -39.04 -16.10
N ALA A 30 0.24 -39.58 -15.16
CA ALA A 30 1.15 -38.80 -14.30
C ALA A 30 2.06 -37.83 -15.08
N PRO A 31 2.76 -38.23 -16.16
CA PRO A 31 3.59 -37.30 -16.92
C PRO A 31 2.79 -36.26 -17.72
N ALA A 32 1.49 -36.47 -17.94
CA ALA A 32 0.63 -35.58 -18.72
C ALA A 32 -0.05 -34.48 -17.86
N ILE A 33 0.07 -34.56 -16.53
CA ILE A 33 -0.59 -33.66 -15.58
C ILE A 33 0.48 -32.90 -14.78
N THR A 34 0.75 -31.67 -15.20
CA THR A 34 1.58 -30.72 -14.46
C THR A 34 0.72 -29.51 -14.10
N ILE A 35 0.57 -29.21 -12.81
CA ILE A 35 -0.18 -28.03 -12.36
C ILE A 35 0.79 -26.91 -11.96
N VAL A 36 0.67 -25.78 -12.64
CA VAL A 36 1.39 -24.54 -12.33
C VAL A 36 0.37 -23.61 -11.67
N THR A 37 0.38 -23.57 -10.34
CA THR A 37 -0.73 -23.05 -9.49
C THR A 37 -1.05 -21.58 -9.72
N ASP A 38 -0.04 -20.78 -10.03
CA ASP A 38 -0.12 -19.36 -10.41
C ASP A 38 -0.84 -19.13 -11.76
N VAL A 39 -0.92 -20.15 -12.62
CA VAL A 39 -1.72 -20.12 -13.84
C VAL A 39 -3.06 -20.82 -13.63
N PHE A 40 -3.04 -21.98 -12.99
CA PHE A 40 -4.19 -22.86 -12.82
C PHE A 40 -5.34 -22.25 -12.01
N CYS A 41 -5.04 -21.40 -11.03
CA CYS A 41 -6.06 -20.75 -10.19
C CYS A 41 -6.54 -19.38 -10.72
N THR A 42 -6.08 -18.94 -11.90
CA THR A 42 -6.47 -17.63 -12.47
C THR A 42 -7.77 -17.67 -13.27
N THR A 43 -8.29 -18.86 -13.55
CA THR A 43 -9.53 -19.09 -14.29
C THR A 43 -10.53 -19.86 -13.44
N ASP A 44 -11.80 -19.79 -13.83
CA ASP A 44 -12.86 -20.67 -13.32
C ASP A 44 -12.47 -22.16 -13.43
N PRO A 45 -13.05 -23.04 -12.59
CA PRO A 45 -12.79 -24.47 -12.68
C PRO A 45 -13.10 -24.98 -14.10
N PRO A 46 -12.27 -25.89 -14.65
CA PRO A 46 -12.59 -26.56 -15.92
C PRO A 46 -13.99 -27.16 -15.88
N ALA A 47 -14.73 -27.16 -16.99
CA ALA A 47 -16.02 -27.84 -17.03
C ALA A 47 -15.84 -29.36 -16.79
N ASP A 48 -16.82 -30.00 -16.13
CA ASP A 48 -16.81 -31.46 -16.00
C ASP A 48 -16.91 -32.10 -17.40
N PRO A 49 -15.93 -32.92 -17.82
CA PRO A 49 -15.95 -33.53 -19.15
C PRO A 49 -16.98 -34.67 -19.28
N GLY A 50 -17.71 -35.03 -18.21
CA GLY A 50 -18.75 -36.05 -18.24
C GLY A 50 -18.18 -37.44 -18.49
N ILE A 51 -17.20 -37.85 -17.67
CA ILE A 51 -16.51 -39.12 -17.84
C ILE A 51 -17.47 -40.32 -17.72
N THR A 52 -17.36 -41.27 -18.64
CA THR A 52 -18.14 -42.51 -18.64
C THR A 52 -17.26 -43.73 -18.37
N ALA A 53 -17.86 -44.86 -18.02
CA ALA A 53 -17.14 -46.12 -17.87
C ALA A 53 -16.43 -46.56 -19.18
N ALA A 54 -16.99 -46.20 -20.34
CA ALA A 54 -16.38 -46.48 -21.64
C ALA A 54 -15.09 -45.67 -21.83
N ASP A 55 -15.07 -44.39 -21.44
CA ASP A 55 -13.86 -43.56 -21.50
C ASP A 55 -12.73 -44.18 -20.64
N VAL A 56 -13.05 -44.72 -19.46
CA VAL A 56 -12.02 -45.34 -18.61
C VAL A 56 -11.46 -46.64 -19.23
N ALA A 57 -12.33 -47.44 -19.86
CA ALA A 57 -11.92 -48.65 -20.57
C ALA A 57 -11.10 -48.33 -21.83
N ASP A 58 -11.51 -47.32 -22.61
CA ASP A 58 -10.81 -46.90 -23.82
C ASP A 58 -9.45 -46.27 -23.52
N ALA A 59 -9.31 -45.53 -22.42
CA ALA A 59 -8.04 -44.94 -22.00
C ALA A 59 -6.94 -45.98 -21.74
N LEU A 60 -7.32 -47.22 -21.39
CA LEU A 60 -6.43 -48.37 -21.20
C LEU A 60 -6.11 -49.12 -22.49
N ASN A 61 -6.88 -48.90 -23.56
CA ASN A 61 -6.77 -49.66 -24.79
C ASN A 61 -5.63 -49.12 -25.67
N THR A 62 -4.40 -49.48 -25.33
CA THR A 62 -3.19 -49.08 -26.09
C THR A 62 -3.18 -49.60 -27.53
N GLY A 63 -4.07 -50.53 -27.89
CA GLY A 63 -4.22 -51.07 -29.24
C GLY A 63 -5.09 -50.22 -30.17
N ALA A 64 -5.89 -49.28 -29.63
CA ALA A 64 -6.81 -48.42 -30.38
C ALA A 64 -6.57 -46.94 -30.02
N LEU A 65 -5.48 -46.37 -30.55
CA LEU A 65 -5.06 -45.01 -30.21
C LEU A 65 -6.13 -43.93 -30.51
N GLU A 66 -6.98 -44.18 -31.51
CA GLU A 66 -8.09 -43.32 -31.90
C GLU A 66 -9.19 -43.17 -30.82
N THR A 67 -9.38 -44.18 -29.96
CA THR A 67 -10.31 -44.10 -28.82
C THR A 67 -9.58 -43.81 -27.51
N ALA A 68 -8.34 -44.30 -27.36
CA ALA A 68 -7.55 -44.12 -26.15
C ALA A 68 -7.12 -42.68 -25.89
N LEU A 69 -6.67 -41.93 -26.91
CA LEU A 69 -6.18 -40.57 -26.72
C LEU A 69 -7.28 -39.58 -26.29
N PRO A 70 -8.47 -39.55 -26.93
CA PRO A 70 -9.58 -38.72 -26.44
C PRO A 70 -10.04 -39.08 -25.03
N ALA A 71 -10.05 -40.37 -24.70
CA ALA A 71 -10.41 -40.86 -23.38
C ALA A 71 -9.41 -40.44 -22.29
N GLN A 72 -8.11 -40.52 -22.58
CA GLN A 72 -7.04 -40.02 -21.69
C GLN A 72 -7.12 -38.51 -21.47
N ALA A 73 -7.46 -37.74 -22.52
CA ALA A 73 -7.67 -36.31 -22.40
C ALA A 73 -8.85 -35.98 -21.47
N LYS A 74 -9.99 -36.67 -21.61
CA LYS A 74 -11.14 -36.51 -20.70
C LYS A 74 -10.79 -36.87 -19.25
N LEU A 75 -10.04 -37.94 -19.02
CA LEU A 75 -9.58 -38.34 -17.68
C LEU A 75 -8.71 -37.25 -17.04
N LYS A 76 -7.81 -36.64 -17.82
CA LYS A 76 -7.01 -35.50 -17.38
C LYS A 76 -7.89 -34.31 -17.02
N ASP A 77 -8.84 -33.93 -17.88
CA ASP A 77 -9.72 -32.78 -17.62
C ASP A 77 -10.62 -33.01 -16.40
N TRP A 78 -11.09 -34.24 -16.21
CA TRP A 78 -11.86 -34.65 -15.03
C TRP A 78 -11.02 -34.54 -13.75
N PHE A 79 -9.77 -34.99 -13.80
CA PHE A 79 -8.85 -34.87 -12.67
C PHE A 79 -8.57 -33.40 -12.33
N LEU A 80 -8.34 -32.55 -13.34
CA LEU A 80 -8.13 -31.12 -13.15
C LEU A 80 -9.38 -30.42 -12.59
N HIS A 81 -10.59 -30.76 -13.05
CA HIS A 81 -11.84 -30.25 -12.49
C HIS A 81 -11.96 -30.50 -10.98
N TRP A 82 -11.74 -31.73 -10.54
CA TRP A 82 -11.80 -32.10 -9.12
C TRP A 82 -10.71 -31.44 -8.29
N TYR A 83 -9.49 -31.39 -8.84
CA TYR A 83 -8.34 -30.87 -8.11
C TYR A 83 -8.35 -29.34 -8.00
N TRP A 84 -9.03 -28.63 -8.92
CA TRP A 84 -9.20 -27.19 -8.85
C TRP A 84 -9.85 -26.77 -7.53
N TRP A 85 -10.90 -27.46 -7.08
CA TRP A 85 -11.56 -27.16 -5.80
C TRP A 85 -10.67 -27.42 -4.58
N GLN A 86 -9.70 -28.33 -4.68
CA GLN A 86 -8.79 -28.62 -3.57
C GLN A 86 -7.67 -27.56 -3.43
N VAL A 87 -7.28 -26.92 -4.55
CA VAL A 87 -6.11 -26.04 -4.60
C VAL A 87 -6.47 -24.56 -4.73
N CYS A 88 -7.50 -24.23 -5.52
CA CYS A 88 -7.83 -22.86 -5.93
C CYS A 88 -9.00 -22.23 -5.16
N GLN A 89 -9.72 -23.02 -4.33
CA GLN A 89 -10.92 -22.55 -3.62
C GLN A 89 -10.62 -21.45 -2.57
N CYS A 90 -9.36 -21.24 -2.20
CA CYS A 90 -8.93 -20.14 -1.33
C CYS A 90 -8.53 -18.86 -2.09
N THR A 91 -8.56 -18.83 -3.43
CA THR A 91 -7.99 -17.71 -4.22
C THR A 91 -8.96 -16.96 -5.14
N SER A 92 -10.19 -17.45 -5.40
CA SER A 92 -11.03 -16.83 -6.43
C SER A 92 -12.42 -16.41 -5.96
N GLY A 93 -12.51 -15.13 -5.66
CA GLY A 93 -13.71 -14.33 -5.85
C GLY A 93 -13.28 -12.88 -5.76
N ALA A 94 -13.43 -12.10 -6.84
CA ALA A 94 -13.35 -10.65 -6.71
C ALA A 94 -14.33 -10.27 -5.60
N THR A 95 -13.83 -9.62 -4.54
CA THR A 95 -14.68 -9.04 -3.50
C THR A 95 -15.77 -8.24 -4.22
N PRO A 96 -17.06 -8.49 -3.94
CA PRO A 96 -18.13 -7.75 -4.60
C PRO A 96 -17.82 -6.27 -4.56
N ALA A 97 -17.90 -5.59 -5.71
CA ALA A 97 -17.64 -4.17 -5.77
C ALA A 97 -18.48 -3.50 -4.67
N ALA A 98 -17.82 -2.72 -3.81
CA ALA A 98 -18.51 -2.01 -2.75
C ALA A 98 -19.70 -1.26 -3.35
N PRO A 99 -20.87 -1.24 -2.68
CA PRO A 99 -22.05 -0.54 -3.18
C PRO A 99 -21.65 0.87 -3.62
N ALA A 100 -22.07 1.26 -4.83
CA ALA A 100 -21.76 2.57 -5.36
C ALA A 100 -22.20 3.63 -4.34
N LEU A 101 -21.22 4.39 -3.82
CA LEU A 101 -21.51 5.47 -2.89
C LEU A 101 -22.43 6.47 -3.59
N PRO A 102 -23.49 6.98 -2.94
CA PRO A 102 -24.28 8.06 -3.49
C PRO A 102 -23.35 9.24 -3.76
N ASN A 103 -23.26 9.62 -5.03
CA ASN A 103 -22.47 10.75 -5.51
C ASN A 103 -22.87 11.98 -4.67
N PRO A 104 -22.00 12.49 -3.77
CA PRO A 104 -22.32 13.69 -3.02
C PRO A 104 -22.36 14.81 -4.04
N GLY A 105 -23.58 15.29 -4.30
CA GLY A 105 -23.90 16.19 -5.41
C GLY A 105 -22.82 17.24 -5.64
N GLY A 106 -22.40 17.35 -6.90
CA GLY A 106 -21.36 18.27 -7.32
C GLY A 106 -21.61 19.68 -6.77
N SER A 107 -20.65 20.17 -5.99
CA SER A 107 -20.47 21.60 -5.79
C SER A 107 -19.10 21.96 -6.35
N VAL A 108 -19.10 22.35 -7.63
CA VAL A 108 -17.96 23.03 -8.27
C VAL A 108 -18.13 24.51 -8.00
N GLY A 109 -18.08 24.89 -6.73
CA GLY A 109 -18.04 26.27 -6.30
C GLY A 109 -16.77 26.47 -5.49
N ASN A 110 -15.74 27.08 -6.09
CA ASN A 110 -14.64 27.62 -5.31
C ASN A 110 -15.25 28.48 -4.21
N SER A 111 -15.01 28.13 -2.94
CA SER A 111 -15.57 28.84 -1.81
C SER A 111 -15.12 30.31 -1.87
N THR A 112 -16.07 31.19 -2.16
CA THR A 112 -15.94 32.64 -1.99
C THR A 112 -15.68 32.92 -0.52
N GLY A 113 -14.40 32.96 -0.12
CA GLY A 113 -14.01 33.16 1.27
C GLY A 113 -12.56 32.80 1.63
N LEU A 114 -11.74 32.33 0.69
CA LEU A 114 -10.31 32.15 0.99
C LEU A 114 -9.70 33.52 1.34
N PRO A 115 -9.09 33.67 2.54
CA PRO A 115 -8.39 34.90 2.89
C PRO A 115 -7.26 35.08 1.89
N THR A 116 -7.36 36.12 1.05
CA THR A 116 -6.25 36.52 0.20
C THR A 116 -5.10 36.92 1.10
N ALA A 117 -3.90 36.38 0.82
CA ALA A 117 -2.70 36.79 1.52
C ALA A 117 -2.63 38.31 1.51
N GLN A 118 -2.55 38.92 2.69
CA GLN A 118 -2.47 40.37 2.80
C GLN A 118 -1.11 40.77 2.24
N ASN A 119 -1.11 41.23 0.98
CA ASN A 119 0.11 41.62 0.30
C ASN A 119 0.67 42.84 1.03
N THR A 120 1.71 42.61 1.80
CA THR A 120 2.29 43.63 2.64
C THR A 120 3.40 44.30 1.85
N ALA A 121 3.25 45.59 1.58
CA ALA A 121 4.23 46.33 0.77
C ALA A 121 5.60 46.35 1.47
N PRO A 122 6.71 46.07 0.76
CA PRO A 122 8.04 46.17 1.33
C PRO A 122 8.35 47.61 1.75
N CYS A 123 9.19 47.77 2.77
CA CYS A 123 9.61 49.10 3.19
C CYS A 123 10.62 49.71 2.21
N TRP A 124 11.51 48.90 1.64
CA TRP A 124 12.32 49.27 0.47
C TRP A 124 12.09 48.27 -0.65
N ASP A 125 11.93 48.77 -1.87
CA ASP A 125 11.70 47.98 -3.06
C ASP A 125 12.58 48.50 -4.20
N MET A 126 13.48 47.67 -4.69
CA MET A 126 14.55 48.09 -5.59
C MET A 126 14.66 47.10 -6.75
N ASN A 127 14.78 47.64 -7.96
CA ASN A 127 15.02 46.86 -9.16
C ASN A 127 16.18 47.49 -9.93
N ALA A 128 17.13 46.68 -10.38
CA ALA A 128 18.19 47.12 -11.26
C ALA A 128 18.40 46.10 -12.39
N THR A 129 18.50 46.62 -13.61
CA THR A 129 19.02 45.89 -14.76
C THR A 129 20.54 45.98 -14.72
N VAL A 130 21.21 44.84 -14.70
CA VAL A 130 22.67 44.77 -14.56
C VAL A 130 23.26 43.93 -15.68
N ASP A 131 24.24 44.52 -16.37
CA ASP A 131 25.11 43.82 -17.30
C ASP A 131 26.36 43.34 -16.55
N ILE A 132 26.45 42.02 -16.37
CA ILE A 132 27.55 41.35 -15.70
C ILE A 132 28.56 40.94 -16.78
N PRO A 133 29.77 41.52 -16.81
CA PRO A 133 30.74 41.21 -17.85
C PRO A 133 31.26 39.77 -17.71
N GLN A 134 31.68 39.20 -18.83
CA GLN A 134 32.45 37.96 -18.82
C GLN A 134 33.71 38.17 -17.97
N ASN A 135 33.94 37.32 -16.97
CA ASN A 135 35.01 37.43 -15.97
C ASN A 135 34.79 38.47 -14.86
N ALA A 136 33.54 38.75 -14.45
CA ALA A 136 33.23 39.52 -13.24
C ALA A 136 33.68 38.85 -11.91
N GLY A 137 34.75 38.05 -11.92
CA GLY A 137 35.20 37.16 -10.84
C GLY A 137 34.55 35.78 -10.94
N GLN A 138 35.33 34.70 -10.78
CA GLN A 138 34.78 33.36 -10.52
C GLN A 138 34.52 33.11 -9.03
N THR A 139 34.89 34.08 -8.18
CA THR A 139 34.75 34.03 -6.72
C THR A 139 34.36 35.41 -6.20
N MET A 140 33.73 35.44 -5.03
CA MET A 140 33.43 36.68 -4.30
C MET A 140 34.67 37.58 -4.12
N PRO A 141 34.50 38.92 -4.11
CA PRO A 141 33.23 39.65 -4.09
C PRO A 141 32.58 39.88 -5.48
N GLY A 142 33.18 39.46 -6.59
CA GLY A 142 32.59 39.69 -7.91
C GLY A 142 32.40 41.17 -8.28
N LEU A 143 31.40 41.48 -9.12
CA LEU A 143 30.95 42.84 -9.43
C LEU A 143 30.11 43.41 -8.28
N ASP A 144 30.53 44.54 -7.71
CA ASP A 144 29.79 45.25 -6.67
C ASP A 144 28.61 46.01 -7.28
N LEU A 145 27.40 45.68 -6.83
CA LEU A 145 26.13 46.26 -7.26
C LEU A 145 25.48 47.09 -6.15
N THR A 146 26.13 47.22 -5.00
CA THR A 146 25.51 47.79 -3.79
C THR A 146 24.95 49.18 -4.03
N SER A 147 25.63 50.03 -4.82
CA SER A 147 25.16 51.38 -5.12
C SER A 147 23.92 51.43 -6.03
N GLN A 148 23.60 50.35 -6.74
CA GLN A 148 22.43 50.24 -7.60
C GLN A 148 21.18 49.82 -6.81
N PHE A 149 21.39 49.19 -5.65
CA PHE A 149 20.35 48.79 -4.70
C PHE A 149 20.29 49.78 -3.55
N ILE A 150 20.04 51.04 -3.85
CA ILE A 150 19.80 52.08 -2.84
C ILE A 150 18.54 52.83 -3.27
N PRO A 151 17.53 53.00 -2.39
CA PRO A 151 16.37 53.81 -2.74
C PRO A 151 16.84 55.22 -3.10
N ALA A 152 16.23 55.82 -4.13
CA ALA A 152 16.63 57.14 -4.63
C ALA A 152 16.63 58.27 -3.57
N SER A 153 15.95 58.06 -2.43
CA SER A 153 15.87 58.97 -1.29
C SER A 153 16.98 58.81 -0.24
N GLN A 154 17.87 57.82 -0.38
CA GLN A 154 18.90 57.51 0.62
C GLN A 154 20.28 57.92 0.11
N SER A 155 21.10 58.49 1.00
CA SER A 155 22.50 58.76 0.70
C SER A 155 23.31 57.47 0.80
N VAL A 156 24.21 57.26 -0.16
CA VAL A 156 25.21 56.18 -0.09
C VAL A 156 26.11 56.46 1.11
N LEU A 157 26.12 55.55 2.08
CA LEU A 157 27.06 55.57 3.19
C LEU A 157 28.03 54.42 2.97
N PRO A 158 29.05 54.58 2.10
CA PRO A 158 29.97 53.50 1.81
C PRO A 158 30.75 53.21 3.10
N VAL A 159 30.42 52.10 3.75
CA VAL A 159 31.23 51.58 4.85
C VAL A 159 32.26 50.65 4.24
N THR A 160 33.53 51.04 4.28
CA THR A 160 34.62 50.11 3.99
C THR A 160 34.78 49.20 5.18
N ILE A 161 34.41 47.94 5.00
CA ILE A 161 34.60 46.93 6.03
C ILE A 161 35.98 46.30 5.84
N GLY A 162 36.80 46.34 6.90
CA GLY A 162 38.11 45.69 6.94
C GLY A 162 37.97 44.18 7.00
N LEU A 163 37.73 43.54 5.86
CA LEU A 163 37.93 42.10 5.74
C LEU A 163 39.44 41.82 5.64
N THR A 164 39.86 40.62 6.01
CA THR A 164 41.24 40.13 5.76
C THR A 164 41.58 39.97 4.27
N SER A 165 40.58 40.21 3.40
CA SER A 165 40.73 40.29 1.95
C SER A 165 41.17 41.70 1.54
N PRO A 166 42.11 41.85 0.58
CA PRO A 166 42.68 43.14 0.19
C PRO A 166 41.70 44.10 -0.50
N THR A 167 40.46 43.69 -0.79
CA THR A 167 39.48 44.50 -1.51
C THR A 167 38.46 45.10 -0.54
N PRO A 168 38.38 46.44 -0.43
CA PRO A 168 37.27 47.12 0.25
C PRO A 168 35.92 46.63 -0.30
N VAL A 169 35.02 46.25 0.60
CA VAL A 169 33.65 45.85 0.30
C VAL A 169 32.78 47.09 0.51
N VAL A 170 32.01 47.51 -0.50
CA VAL A 170 31.04 48.61 -0.34
C VAL A 170 29.76 48.03 0.23
N CYS A 171 29.28 48.63 1.32
CA CYS A 171 28.03 48.26 1.97
C CYS A 171 27.11 49.48 2.12
N GLN A 172 25.81 49.23 2.26
CA GLN A 172 24.79 50.23 2.56
C GLN A 172 24.06 49.87 3.87
N ALA A 173 23.61 50.89 4.61
CA ALA A 173 22.79 50.70 5.80
C ALA A 173 21.45 50.02 5.47
N MET A 174 21.05 49.04 6.27
CA MET A 174 19.74 48.41 6.16
C MET A 174 18.63 49.35 6.63
N PRO A 175 17.40 49.24 6.08
CA PRO A 175 16.27 49.96 6.63
C PRO A 175 16.03 49.54 8.10
N SER A 176 15.64 50.51 8.93
CA SER A 176 15.43 50.25 10.35
C SER A 176 14.31 49.23 10.56
N GLY A 177 14.59 48.19 11.35
CA GLY A 177 13.63 47.16 11.71
C GLY A 177 13.43 46.06 10.66
N THR A 178 14.24 46.02 9.60
CA THR A 178 14.17 44.90 8.66
C THR A 178 14.26 43.55 9.36
N ASN A 179 13.29 42.68 9.11
CA ASN A 179 13.27 41.31 9.61
C ASN A 179 13.30 40.27 8.49
N HIS A 180 12.86 40.62 7.27
CA HIS A 180 12.90 39.75 6.09
C HIS A 180 13.32 40.53 4.85
N PHE A 181 13.76 39.79 3.84
CA PHE A 181 14.02 40.33 2.51
C PHE A 181 13.63 39.33 1.43
N THR A 182 13.36 39.83 0.24
CA THR A 182 13.26 39.04 -0.98
C THR A 182 14.36 39.44 -1.94
N LEU A 183 15.06 38.45 -2.51
CA LEU A 183 15.99 38.65 -3.61
C LEU A 183 15.52 37.78 -4.79
N ASP A 184 15.24 38.41 -5.91
CA ASP A 184 14.82 37.77 -7.16
C ASP A 184 15.81 38.16 -8.27
N ILE A 185 16.16 37.16 -9.07
CA ILE A 185 16.91 37.33 -10.31
C ILE A 185 16.04 36.80 -11.46
N SER A 186 15.89 37.65 -12.47
CA SER A 186 15.14 37.35 -13.69
C SER A 186 16.00 37.63 -14.92
N PRO A 187 16.11 36.70 -15.87
CA PRO A 187 16.98 36.88 -17.03
C PRO A 187 16.38 37.87 -18.03
N ILE A 188 17.21 38.75 -18.60
CA ILE A 188 16.82 39.61 -19.73
C ILE A 188 17.30 38.98 -21.03
N THR A 189 18.59 38.65 -21.10
CA THR A 189 19.23 38.00 -22.24
C THR A 189 20.06 36.83 -21.74
N LEU A 190 19.82 35.64 -22.29
CA LEU A 190 20.56 34.44 -21.92
C LEU A 190 21.70 34.19 -22.92
N PRO A 191 22.97 34.19 -22.49
CA PRO A 191 24.04 33.68 -23.33
C PRO A 191 23.79 32.18 -23.58
N GLY A 192 23.82 31.76 -24.84
CA GLY A 192 23.69 30.35 -25.19
C GLY A 192 24.81 29.52 -24.55
N GLY A 193 24.47 28.30 -24.09
CA GLY A 193 25.42 27.32 -23.57
C GLY A 193 25.69 27.41 -22.06
N GLY A 194 24.86 26.73 -21.25
CA GLY A 194 25.18 26.29 -19.89
C GLY A 194 25.90 27.29 -18.98
N ASN A 195 25.45 28.54 -18.97
CA ASN A 195 26.07 29.58 -18.18
C ASN A 195 25.32 29.77 -16.85
N GLU A 196 26.04 30.24 -15.83
CA GLU A 196 25.49 30.50 -14.50
C GLU A 196 25.75 31.95 -14.10
N CYS A 197 24.74 32.58 -13.53
CA CYS A 197 24.80 33.91 -12.96
C CYS A 197 24.37 33.84 -11.50
N PHE A 198 25.17 34.44 -10.62
CA PHE A 198 24.95 34.46 -9.19
C PHE A 198 24.75 35.88 -8.71
N CYS A 199 23.82 36.07 -7.78
CA CYS A 199 23.66 37.28 -6.99
C CYS A 199 23.73 36.94 -5.52
N VAL A 200 24.60 37.62 -4.81
CA VAL A 200 24.87 37.41 -3.39
C VAL A 200 24.54 38.68 -2.64
N LEU A 201 23.66 38.54 -1.66
CA LEU A 201 23.39 39.55 -0.64
C LEU A 201 24.18 39.17 0.61
N VAL A 202 25.13 40.00 1.03
CA VAL A 202 25.94 39.80 2.23
C VAL A 202 25.52 40.77 3.31
N PHE A 203 25.51 40.32 4.56
CA PHE A 203 25.11 41.12 5.72
C PHE A 203 26.27 41.36 6.67
N PHE A 204 26.29 42.54 7.28
CA PHE A 204 27.33 42.93 8.22
C PHE A 204 26.74 43.59 9.46
N SER A 205 27.40 43.39 10.60
CA SER A 205 27.08 44.06 11.85
C SER A 205 27.49 45.53 11.83
N SER A 206 27.04 46.31 12.82
CA SER A 206 27.47 47.71 13.01
C SER A 206 28.98 47.85 13.27
N ALA A 207 29.64 46.77 13.72
CA ALA A 207 31.09 46.71 13.91
C ALA A 207 31.85 46.28 12.64
N GLY A 208 31.14 45.99 11.54
CA GLY A 208 31.71 45.51 10.29
C GLY A 208 31.96 43.99 10.23
N SER A 209 31.51 43.21 11.21
CA SER A 209 31.66 41.74 11.14
C SER A 209 30.70 41.17 10.09
N ASN A 210 31.17 40.27 9.22
CA ASN A 210 30.29 39.52 8.31
C ASN A 210 29.39 38.58 9.11
N LEU A 211 28.07 38.67 8.90
CA LEU A 211 27.04 37.88 9.58
C LEU A 211 26.50 36.73 8.72
N GLY A 212 26.93 36.64 7.46
CA GLY A 212 26.49 35.67 6.48
C GLY A 212 26.02 36.33 5.19
N GLY A 213 25.58 35.50 4.25
CA GLY A 213 24.99 35.96 3.00
C GLY A 213 23.98 34.96 2.46
N THR A 214 23.20 35.40 1.49
CA THR A 214 22.24 34.60 0.75
C THR A 214 22.54 34.76 -0.73
N GLN A 215 22.50 33.65 -1.46
CA GLN A 215 22.80 33.61 -2.87
C GLN A 215 21.59 33.11 -3.64
N VAL A 216 21.30 33.77 -4.76
CA VAL A 216 20.35 33.31 -5.78
C VAL A 216 21.12 33.11 -7.07
N ASP A 217 20.76 32.07 -7.81
CA ASP A 217 21.38 31.70 -9.07
C ASP A 217 20.35 31.60 -10.20
N ILE A 218 20.83 31.79 -11.43
CA ILE A 218 20.14 31.36 -12.64
C ILE A 218 21.06 30.41 -13.39
N PHE A 219 20.52 29.23 -13.70
CA PHE A 219 21.14 28.25 -14.60
C PHE A 219 20.44 28.30 -15.96
N THR A 220 21.21 28.42 -17.05
CA THR A 220 20.66 28.49 -18.42
C THR A 220 20.69 27.14 -19.17
N SER A 221 20.75 26.02 -18.46
CA SER A 221 20.72 24.69 -19.09
C SER A 221 19.32 24.35 -19.61
N GLY A 222 19.03 24.65 -20.87
CA GLY A 222 17.77 24.34 -21.54
C GLY A 222 17.00 25.59 -22.00
N SER A 223 15.90 25.37 -22.74
CA SER A 223 15.15 26.41 -23.48
C SER A 223 14.32 27.38 -22.62
N GLY A 224 14.76 27.69 -21.40
CA GLY A 224 14.13 28.69 -20.55
C GLY A 224 14.78 28.72 -19.17
N ALA A 225 15.31 29.88 -18.78
CA ALA A 225 15.71 30.12 -17.40
C ALA A 225 14.46 30.49 -16.59
N THR A 226 14.20 29.73 -15.52
CA THR A 226 13.15 30.07 -14.55
C THR A 226 13.65 31.20 -13.65
N PRO A 227 12.84 32.24 -13.40
CA PRO A 227 13.13 33.22 -12.35
C PRO A 227 13.32 32.51 -11.02
N HIS A 228 14.35 32.88 -10.28
CA HIS A 228 14.60 32.35 -8.94
C HIS A 228 14.42 33.49 -7.94
N ALA A 229 13.60 33.25 -6.92
CA ALA A 229 13.35 34.18 -5.84
C ALA A 229 13.55 33.48 -4.49
N ILE A 230 14.22 34.15 -3.56
CA ILE A 230 14.36 33.70 -2.18
C ILE A 230 13.66 34.69 -1.27
N LEU A 231 12.88 34.18 -0.33
CA LEU A 231 12.39 34.90 0.84
C LEU A 231 13.13 34.37 2.07
N ALA A 232 13.88 35.23 2.75
CA ALA A 232 14.65 34.86 3.93
C ALA A 232 14.55 35.91 5.04
N ALA A 233 14.82 35.48 6.27
CA ALA A 233 14.96 36.38 7.40
C ALA A 233 16.32 37.10 7.33
N ALA A 234 16.33 38.39 7.67
CA ALA A 234 17.58 39.13 7.84
C ALA A 234 18.36 38.58 9.04
N PRO A 235 19.69 38.40 8.95
CA PRO A 235 20.50 37.93 10.08
C PRO A 235 20.35 38.85 11.30
N THR A 236 20.25 38.26 12.49
CA THR A 236 20.15 39.03 13.73
C THR A 236 21.39 39.92 13.92
N GLY A 237 21.17 41.22 14.14
CA GLY A 237 22.25 42.20 14.32
C GLY A 237 22.82 42.77 13.01
N ALA A 238 22.23 42.45 11.86
CA ALA A 238 22.61 43.07 10.59
C ALA A 238 22.26 44.57 10.60
N ALA A 239 23.27 45.39 10.31
CA ALA A 239 23.17 46.84 10.20
C ALA A 239 23.45 47.31 8.77
N TYR A 240 24.25 46.55 8.02
CA TYR A 240 24.62 46.85 6.65
C TYR A 240 24.44 45.63 5.75
N TYR A 241 24.27 45.88 4.45
CA TYR A 241 24.26 44.86 3.42
C TYR A 241 25.12 45.29 2.22
N GLY A 242 25.60 44.31 1.46
CA GLY A 242 26.24 44.51 0.16
C GLY A 242 25.63 43.57 -0.87
N VAL A 243 25.51 44.03 -2.11
CA VAL A 243 24.98 43.25 -3.23
C VAL A 243 26.08 43.01 -4.24
N TYR A 244 26.30 41.76 -4.58
CA TYR A 244 27.38 41.31 -5.44
C TYR A 244 26.86 40.38 -6.51
N ALA A 245 27.40 40.48 -7.72
CA ALA A 245 27.09 39.51 -8.76
C ALA A 245 28.35 38.96 -9.41
N TYR A 246 28.31 37.70 -9.80
CA TYR A 246 29.40 37.06 -10.51
C TYR A 246 28.87 35.98 -11.47
N THR A 247 29.72 35.57 -12.41
CA THR A 247 29.38 34.59 -13.43
C THR A 247 30.59 33.72 -13.74
N THR A 248 30.35 32.46 -14.09
CA THR A 248 31.39 31.45 -14.31
C THR A 248 31.83 31.33 -15.77
N PHE A 249 30.94 31.57 -16.75
CA PHE A 249 31.20 31.17 -18.14
C PHE A 249 30.80 32.18 -19.24
N GLY A 250 30.10 33.28 -18.93
CA GLY A 250 29.65 34.23 -19.97
C GLY A 250 29.22 35.60 -19.43
N ALA A 251 28.99 36.57 -20.31
CA ALA A 251 28.36 37.83 -19.92
C ALA A 251 26.84 37.66 -19.79
N PHE A 252 26.23 38.30 -18.79
CA PHE A 252 24.80 38.21 -18.51
C PHE A 252 24.16 39.59 -18.46
N SER A 253 22.90 39.67 -18.88
CA SER A 253 22.04 40.81 -18.58
C SER A 253 20.83 40.29 -17.80
N VAL A 254 20.71 40.73 -16.55
CA VAL A 254 19.69 40.24 -15.60
C VAL A 254 18.99 41.41 -14.93
N ASN A 255 17.72 41.21 -14.61
CA ASN A 255 16.98 42.05 -13.68
C ASN A 255 17.12 41.46 -12.28
N PHE A 256 17.58 42.29 -11.36
CA PHE A 256 17.67 41.96 -9.95
C PHE A 256 16.65 42.78 -9.19
N HIS A 257 15.83 42.09 -8.40
CA HIS A 257 14.83 42.72 -7.56
C HIS A 257 15.10 42.38 -6.09
N LEU A 258 15.33 43.42 -5.28
CA LEU A 258 15.62 43.31 -3.85
C LEU A 258 14.61 44.13 -3.07
N SER A 259 13.86 43.46 -2.20
CA SER A 259 12.89 44.11 -1.33
C SER A 259 13.20 43.78 0.13
N PHE A 260 13.13 44.79 1.00
CA PHE A 260 13.26 44.62 2.44
C PHE A 260 11.90 44.83 3.11
N TYR A 261 11.60 43.98 4.09
CA TYR A 261 10.38 44.04 4.89
C TYR A 261 10.73 44.38 6.33
N CYS A 262 10.07 45.42 6.84
CA CYS A 262 10.29 46.02 8.15
C CYS A 262 9.33 45.40 9.19
N PRO A 263 9.42 45.71 10.50
CA PRO A 263 8.77 44.95 11.56
C PRO A 263 7.26 44.85 11.35
N GLY A 264 6.69 43.68 11.64
CA GLY A 264 5.25 43.43 11.49
C GLY A 264 4.82 43.03 10.07
N GLN A 265 5.77 42.83 9.16
CA GLN A 265 5.50 42.52 7.76
C GLN A 265 6.36 41.32 7.33
N THR A 266 5.76 40.12 7.29
CA THR A 266 6.33 38.99 6.58
C THR A 266 5.65 38.90 5.22
N PRO A 267 6.38 39.01 4.09
CA PRO A 267 5.78 38.85 2.78
C PRO A 267 5.22 37.44 2.64
N ASN A 268 4.00 37.36 2.10
CA ASN A 268 3.34 36.11 1.72
C ASN A 268 3.21 35.06 2.83
N THR A 269 3.40 35.37 4.11
CA THR A 269 2.93 34.47 5.17
C THR A 269 1.41 34.49 5.14
N PRO A 270 0.73 33.38 4.83
CA PRO A 270 -0.71 33.31 5.01
C PRO A 270 -0.96 33.56 6.49
N GLY A 271 -1.63 34.66 6.84
CA GLY A 271 -1.93 35.03 8.23
C GLY A 271 -2.79 33.99 8.98
N ALA A 272 -3.26 32.97 8.26
CA ALA A 272 -3.93 31.78 8.77
C ALA A 272 -3.49 30.57 7.93
N ALA A 273 -3.47 29.37 8.52
CA ALA A 273 -3.24 28.12 7.79
C ALA A 273 -4.07 28.12 6.50
N CYS A 274 -3.40 27.93 5.36
CA CYS A 274 -3.95 28.17 4.02
C CYS A 274 -5.23 27.36 3.71
N CYS A 275 -5.53 26.38 4.56
CA CYS A 275 -6.75 25.59 4.54
C CYS A 275 -7.24 25.43 5.99
N PRO A 276 -8.24 26.19 6.49
CA PRO A 276 -9.01 25.71 7.63
C PRO A 276 -9.55 24.30 7.29
N PRO A 277 -9.61 23.36 8.25
CA PRO A 277 -10.12 22.02 7.97
C PRO A 277 -11.46 22.13 7.26
N ASP A 278 -11.53 21.62 6.02
CA ASP A 278 -12.76 21.66 5.25
C ASP A 278 -13.80 20.84 6.04
N PRO A 279 -14.90 21.46 6.52
CA PRO A 279 -15.89 20.76 7.32
C PRO A 279 -16.52 19.60 6.53
N THR A 280 -16.54 19.68 5.20
CA THR A 280 -17.00 18.59 4.32
C THR A 280 -16.05 17.41 4.39
N LEU A 281 -14.75 17.66 4.23
CA LEU A 281 -13.72 16.63 4.31
C LEU A 281 -13.66 16.02 5.72
N GLN A 282 -13.81 16.83 6.77
CA GLN A 282 -13.82 16.38 8.15
C GLN A 282 -15.05 15.51 8.46
N ASN A 283 -16.22 15.87 7.92
CA ASN A 283 -17.42 15.05 8.02
C ASN A 283 -17.28 13.73 7.26
N GLN A 284 -16.70 13.75 6.06
CA GLN A 284 -16.41 12.53 5.30
C GLN A 284 -15.43 11.61 6.03
N LEU A 285 -14.37 12.16 6.63
CA LEU A 285 -13.40 11.40 7.41
C LEU A 285 -14.06 10.78 8.66
N THR A 286 -14.95 11.52 9.32
CA THR A 286 -15.71 11.03 10.47
C THR A 286 -16.66 9.89 10.07
N GLN A 287 -17.31 9.99 8.91
CA GLN A 287 -18.15 8.91 8.38
C GLN A 287 -17.32 7.66 8.06
N ILE A 288 -16.15 7.82 7.43
CA ILE A 288 -15.24 6.70 7.15
C ILE A 288 -14.81 6.02 8.46
N LEU A 289 -14.43 6.78 9.48
CA LEU A 289 -14.06 6.23 10.80
C LEU A 289 -15.21 5.50 11.47
N ALA A 290 -16.44 6.02 11.38
CA ALA A 290 -17.63 5.35 11.88
C ALA A 290 -17.90 4.02 11.16
N PHE A 291 -17.74 3.98 9.83
CA PHE A 291 -17.87 2.74 9.06
C PHE A 291 -16.80 1.71 9.41
N VAL A 292 -15.54 2.12 9.50
CA VAL A 292 -14.44 1.21 9.89
C VAL A 292 -14.69 0.64 11.29
N THR A 293 -15.11 1.48 12.24
CA THR A 293 -15.44 1.03 13.60
C THR A 293 -16.60 0.04 13.60
N SER A 294 -17.65 0.31 12.81
CA SER A 294 -18.78 -0.61 12.66
C SER A 294 -18.38 -1.95 12.04
N ILE A 295 -17.44 -1.96 11.09
CA ILE A 295 -16.89 -3.20 10.52
C ILE A 295 -16.08 -3.94 11.58
N TYR A 296 -15.19 -3.26 12.31
CA TYR A 296 -14.41 -3.90 13.37
C TYR A 296 -15.28 -4.46 14.50
N GLN A 297 -16.38 -3.80 14.83
CA GLN A 297 -17.34 -4.28 15.84
C GLN A 297 -18.24 -5.40 15.33
N SER A 298 -18.41 -5.55 14.01
CA SER A 298 -19.19 -6.64 13.42
C SER A 298 -18.34 -7.88 13.11
N LEU A 299 -17.01 -7.75 13.07
CA LEU A 299 -16.13 -8.89 13.03
C LEU A 299 -16.24 -9.66 14.37
N PRO A 300 -16.45 -10.99 14.34
CA PRO A 300 -16.44 -11.79 15.54
C PRO A 300 -15.13 -11.58 16.30
N THR A 301 -15.19 -11.25 17.59
CA THR A 301 -14.01 -11.16 18.45
C THR A 301 -13.22 -12.46 18.30
N PRO A 302 -11.91 -12.43 17.98
CA PRO A 302 -11.13 -13.65 17.83
C PRO A 302 -11.26 -14.51 19.08
N VAL A 303 -11.76 -15.73 18.91
CA VAL A 303 -11.88 -16.70 20.00
C VAL A 303 -10.47 -17.19 20.31
N THR A 304 -9.89 -16.74 21.42
CA THR A 304 -8.51 -17.06 21.81
C THR A 304 -8.39 -18.38 22.55
N SER A 305 -9.48 -18.90 23.10
CA SER A 305 -9.55 -20.13 23.87
C SER A 305 -10.96 -20.73 23.76
N TYR A 306 -11.07 -22.04 24.02
CA TYR A 306 -12.36 -22.72 24.12
C TYR A 306 -12.55 -23.24 25.55
N ALA A 307 -13.76 -23.10 26.08
CA ALA A 307 -14.19 -23.78 27.29
C ALA A 307 -15.05 -25.00 26.93
N ASP A 308 -14.79 -26.14 27.58
CA ASP A 308 -15.58 -27.34 27.38
C ASP A 308 -16.98 -27.17 28.00
N GLY A 309 -18.00 -27.37 27.18
CA GLY A 309 -19.40 -27.46 27.56
C GLY A 309 -19.85 -28.91 27.78
N PRO A 310 -21.15 -29.20 27.58
CA PRO A 310 -21.67 -30.57 27.67
C PRO A 310 -20.97 -31.55 26.73
N ALA A 311 -20.76 -32.77 27.21
CA ALA A 311 -20.16 -33.86 26.45
C ALA A 311 -21.20 -34.97 26.19
N HIS A 312 -21.31 -35.36 24.93
CA HIS A 312 -22.23 -36.38 24.44
C HIS A 312 -21.42 -37.64 24.12
N ALA A 313 -21.32 -38.55 25.09
CA ALA A 313 -20.45 -39.73 25.02
C ALA A 313 -21.18 -40.99 24.50
N GLY A 314 -20.40 -41.96 24.02
CA GLY A 314 -20.92 -43.27 23.60
C GLY A 314 -21.65 -43.25 22.25
N LEU A 315 -21.38 -42.25 21.42
CA LEU A 315 -22.01 -42.10 20.12
C LEU A 315 -21.46 -43.14 19.15
N SER A 316 -22.35 -43.87 18.47
CA SER A 316 -22.01 -44.88 17.46
C SER A 316 -23.12 -44.97 16.41
N GLY A 317 -22.81 -45.48 15.21
CA GLY A 317 -23.76 -45.51 14.09
C GLY A 317 -24.17 -44.11 13.66
N SER A 318 -25.45 -43.93 13.30
CA SER A 318 -26.00 -42.62 12.90
C SER A 318 -26.91 -42.05 13.97
N GLY A 319 -26.83 -40.74 14.19
CA GLY A 319 -27.68 -40.03 15.14
C GLY A 319 -27.50 -38.51 15.06
N HIS A 320 -28.01 -37.81 16.05
CA HIS A 320 -27.82 -36.37 16.20
C HIS A 320 -27.66 -35.98 17.66
N VAL A 321 -27.09 -34.80 17.87
CA VAL A 321 -26.89 -34.15 19.17
C VAL A 321 -27.45 -32.73 19.06
N VAL A 322 -28.37 -32.36 19.97
CA VAL A 322 -28.87 -30.99 20.09
C VAL A 322 -27.85 -30.17 20.87
N LEU A 323 -27.44 -29.04 20.31
CA LEU A 323 -26.45 -28.15 20.92
C LEU A 323 -27.10 -27.24 21.96
N SER A 324 -26.33 -26.94 23.00
CA SER A 324 -26.62 -25.91 23.99
C SER A 324 -26.53 -24.53 23.38
N ALA A 325 -27.32 -23.59 23.91
CA ALA A 325 -27.23 -22.19 23.52
C ALA A 325 -25.82 -21.63 23.82
N GLY A 326 -25.19 -21.00 22.82
CA GLY A 326 -23.86 -20.39 22.95
C GLY A 326 -22.70 -21.30 22.53
N SER A 327 -22.96 -22.53 22.07
CA SER A 327 -21.93 -23.39 21.47
C SER A 327 -21.44 -22.80 20.15
N ILE A 328 -20.14 -22.55 20.05
CA ILE A 328 -19.48 -21.92 18.89
C ILE A 328 -18.57 -22.89 18.12
N ALA A 329 -18.25 -24.03 18.74
CA ALA A 329 -17.48 -25.10 18.15
C ALA A 329 -17.84 -26.43 18.84
N PHE A 330 -17.30 -27.52 18.34
CA PHE A 330 -17.32 -28.81 19.03
C PHE A 330 -16.00 -29.55 18.82
N ARG A 331 -15.71 -30.49 19.73
CA ARG A 331 -14.56 -31.40 19.66
C ARG A 331 -15.06 -32.83 19.60
N THR A 332 -14.59 -33.60 18.64
CA THR A 332 -14.87 -35.03 18.52
C THR A 332 -13.69 -35.83 19.05
N ASN A 333 -13.90 -36.53 20.17
CA ASN A 333 -12.94 -37.46 20.76
C ASN A 333 -13.30 -38.90 20.41
N LEU A 334 -12.34 -39.67 19.92
CA LEU A 334 -12.53 -41.05 19.52
C LEU A 334 -12.21 -41.97 20.71
N THR A 335 -13.22 -42.66 21.22
CA THR A 335 -13.09 -43.53 22.40
C THR A 335 -12.82 -44.98 22.03
N THR A 336 -13.31 -45.44 20.88
CA THR A 336 -13.03 -46.78 20.35
C THR A 336 -12.88 -46.71 18.85
N ILE A 337 -11.79 -47.30 18.35
CA ILE A 337 -11.48 -47.40 16.94
C ILE A 337 -11.11 -48.86 16.65
N PRO A 338 -11.86 -49.56 15.79
CA PRO A 338 -11.51 -50.92 15.40
C PRO A 338 -10.10 -50.98 14.77
N PRO A 339 -9.32 -52.04 15.03
CA PRO A 339 -7.95 -52.17 14.52
C PRO A 339 -7.88 -52.31 12.99
N SER A 340 -9.01 -52.48 12.30
CA SER A 340 -9.11 -52.58 10.85
C SER A 340 -8.95 -51.24 10.12
N TYR A 341 -9.07 -50.11 10.81
CA TYR A 341 -8.91 -48.80 10.18
C TYR A 341 -7.42 -48.46 10.03
N GLY A 342 -7.02 -48.07 8.81
CA GLY A 342 -5.68 -47.57 8.55
C GLY A 342 -5.46 -46.21 9.21
N SER A 343 -4.21 -45.90 9.54
CA SER A 343 -3.80 -44.57 9.99
C SER A 343 -2.49 -44.14 9.34
N SER A 344 -2.30 -42.83 9.23
CA SER A 344 -1.01 -42.23 8.89
C SER A 344 -0.20 -41.96 10.15
N THR A 345 1.12 -41.91 10.02
CA THR A 345 2.06 -41.66 11.13
C THR A 345 2.22 -40.16 11.46
N ALA A 346 1.28 -39.30 11.06
CA ALA A 346 1.31 -37.87 11.38
C ALA A 346 1.07 -37.62 12.88
N ALA A 347 1.36 -36.39 13.35
CA ALA A 347 1.09 -35.94 14.71
C ALA A 347 0.17 -34.71 14.67
N PRO A 348 -1.14 -34.82 14.98
CA PRO A 348 -1.86 -36.04 15.36
C PRO A 348 -2.06 -37.04 14.20
N PRO A 349 -2.25 -38.35 14.49
CA PRO A 349 -2.50 -39.35 13.45
C PRO A 349 -3.79 -39.08 12.68
N TYR A 350 -3.73 -39.13 11.36
CA TYR A 350 -4.92 -39.16 10.50
C TYR A 350 -5.42 -40.61 10.39
N ILE A 351 -6.70 -40.84 10.63
CA ILE A 351 -7.35 -42.16 10.63
C ILE A 351 -8.40 -42.18 9.52
N TYR A 352 -8.28 -43.14 8.60
CA TYR A 352 -9.12 -43.18 7.41
C TYR A 352 -10.53 -43.71 7.73
N ASP A 353 -11.54 -43.14 7.07
CA ASP A 353 -12.91 -43.66 7.01
C ASP A 353 -13.60 -43.92 8.36
N LEU A 354 -13.48 -43.02 9.34
CA LEU A 354 -14.18 -43.20 10.63
C LEU A 354 -15.67 -42.81 10.60
N GLY A 355 -16.03 -41.88 9.72
CA GLY A 355 -17.38 -41.34 9.62
C GLY A 355 -17.41 -39.85 9.29
N TRP A 356 -18.58 -39.26 9.47
CA TRP A 356 -18.88 -37.87 9.16
C TRP A 356 -19.66 -37.21 10.30
N VAL A 357 -19.42 -35.92 10.47
CA VAL A 357 -20.19 -35.01 11.33
C VAL A 357 -20.71 -33.88 10.46
N THR A 358 -21.98 -33.52 10.65
CA THR A 358 -22.67 -32.52 9.84
C THR A 358 -23.41 -31.57 10.77
N PRO A 359 -22.88 -30.36 11.00
CA PRO A 359 -23.63 -29.31 11.67
C PRO A 359 -24.93 -29.05 10.93
N ALA A 360 -26.00 -28.71 11.63
CA ALA A 360 -27.25 -28.30 11.01
C ALA A 360 -27.92 -27.18 11.80
N ALA A 361 -28.58 -26.30 11.06
CA ALA A 361 -29.63 -25.47 11.62
C ALA A 361 -30.93 -26.27 11.61
N ASN A 362 -31.90 -25.85 12.42
CA ASN A 362 -33.26 -26.41 12.46
C ASN A 362 -33.96 -26.55 11.10
N THR A 363 -33.46 -25.89 10.05
CA THR A 363 -34.02 -25.91 8.69
C THR A 363 -33.20 -26.68 7.67
N SER A 364 -31.87 -26.87 7.85
CA SER A 364 -31.00 -27.47 6.83
C SER A 364 -29.62 -27.88 7.36
N PRO A 365 -29.01 -28.96 6.82
CA PRO A 365 -27.63 -29.34 7.11
C PRO A 365 -26.63 -28.41 6.42
N PHE A 366 -25.48 -28.24 7.06
CA PHE A 366 -24.29 -27.60 6.47
C PHE A 366 -23.40 -28.63 5.77
N ALA A 367 -22.24 -28.18 5.28
CA ALA A 367 -21.24 -29.08 4.73
C ALA A 367 -20.80 -30.12 5.77
N GLN A 368 -20.85 -31.39 5.37
CA GLN A 368 -20.37 -32.49 6.19
C GLN A 368 -18.84 -32.47 6.26
N THR A 369 -18.30 -32.79 7.44
CA THR A 369 -16.86 -32.90 7.68
C THR A 369 -16.50 -34.31 8.11
N ARG A 370 -15.46 -34.86 7.50
CA ARG A 370 -14.96 -36.20 7.85
C ARG A 370 -14.33 -36.17 9.24
N VAL A 371 -14.66 -37.16 10.05
CA VAL A 371 -13.94 -37.43 11.30
C VAL A 371 -12.67 -38.20 10.95
N ALA A 372 -11.51 -37.63 11.25
CA ALA A 372 -10.23 -38.19 10.84
C ALA A 372 -9.14 -38.12 11.91
N MET A 373 -9.39 -37.45 13.05
CA MET A 373 -8.42 -37.31 14.13
C MET A 373 -9.13 -37.45 15.48
N ASP A 374 -8.43 -38.01 16.48
CA ASP A 374 -8.89 -37.91 17.86
C ASP A 374 -8.69 -36.48 18.37
N GLY A 375 -9.73 -35.92 19.01
CA GLY A 375 -9.75 -34.54 19.45
C GLY A 375 -9.95 -33.52 18.32
N GLN A 376 -10.54 -33.93 17.19
CA GLN A 376 -10.77 -33.03 16.06
C GLN A 376 -11.73 -31.90 16.45
N LEU A 377 -11.23 -30.67 16.38
CA LEU A 377 -11.99 -29.45 16.64
C LEU A 377 -12.63 -28.92 15.35
N GLN A 378 -13.90 -28.54 15.42
CA GLN A 378 -14.63 -27.94 14.31
C GLN A 378 -15.45 -26.74 14.78
N THR A 379 -15.32 -25.61 14.09
CA THR A 379 -16.12 -24.41 14.34
C THR A 379 -17.52 -24.59 13.79
N LEU A 380 -18.52 -24.13 14.54
CA LEU A 380 -19.91 -24.19 14.14
C LEU A 380 -20.29 -22.93 13.36
N PRO A 381 -21.11 -23.05 12.29
CA PRO A 381 -21.86 -21.91 11.77
C PRO A 381 -22.71 -21.29 12.88
N THR A 382 -22.85 -19.96 12.89
CA THR A 382 -23.52 -19.21 13.97
C THR A 382 -24.98 -19.58 14.21
N VAL A 383 -25.63 -20.23 13.25
CA VAL A 383 -27.03 -20.66 13.32
C VAL A 383 -27.19 -22.17 13.53
N ALA A 384 -26.10 -22.91 13.76
CA ALA A 384 -26.17 -24.35 14.01
C ALA A 384 -26.81 -24.61 15.38
N THR A 385 -27.81 -25.49 15.40
CA THR A 385 -28.54 -25.89 16.61
C THR A 385 -28.36 -27.37 16.94
N GLU A 386 -27.81 -28.15 16.02
CA GLU A 386 -27.57 -29.57 16.20
C GLU A 386 -26.38 -30.06 15.36
N ILE A 387 -25.86 -31.24 15.70
CA ILE A 387 -24.84 -31.95 14.93
C ILE A 387 -25.38 -33.35 14.61
N PHE A 388 -25.53 -33.64 13.32
CA PHE A 388 -25.74 -35.01 12.85
C PHE A 388 -24.39 -35.73 12.79
N TYR A 389 -24.39 -37.03 13.09
CA TYR A 389 -23.22 -37.86 12.93
C TYR A 389 -23.56 -39.18 12.24
N THR A 390 -22.60 -39.73 11.52
CA THR A 390 -22.63 -41.08 10.98
C THR A 390 -21.25 -41.68 11.13
N LEU A 391 -21.09 -42.58 12.10
CA LEU A 391 -19.87 -43.27 12.45
C LEU A 391 -19.94 -44.69 11.92
N ASN A 392 -18.84 -45.16 11.33
CA ASN A 392 -18.78 -46.52 10.81
C ASN A 392 -18.81 -47.56 11.93
N ALA A 393 -19.12 -48.81 11.58
CA ALA A 393 -19.30 -49.89 12.55
C ALA A 393 -18.09 -50.04 13.48
N GLY A 394 -18.35 -50.11 14.79
CA GLY A 394 -17.36 -50.26 15.85
C GLY A 394 -16.64 -48.96 16.26
N VAL A 395 -16.83 -47.85 15.55
CA VAL A 395 -16.31 -46.54 15.97
C VAL A 395 -17.23 -45.96 17.05
N ILE A 396 -16.64 -45.55 18.18
CA ILE A 396 -17.36 -44.87 19.27
C ILE A 396 -16.70 -43.53 19.54
N ALA A 397 -17.49 -42.46 19.56
CA ALA A 397 -17.01 -41.11 19.79
C ALA A 397 -17.74 -40.41 20.95
N THR A 398 -17.09 -39.35 21.44
CA THR A 398 -17.68 -38.34 22.32
C THR A 398 -17.63 -37.00 21.58
N ILE A 399 -18.76 -36.31 21.49
CA ILE A 399 -18.81 -34.93 20.98
C ILE A 399 -18.93 -34.00 22.18
N THR A 400 -17.92 -33.16 22.40
CA THR A 400 -17.92 -32.11 23.43
C THR A 400 -18.24 -30.78 22.78
N GLU A 401 -19.28 -30.11 23.26
CA GLU A 401 -19.61 -28.75 22.85
C GLU A 401 -18.57 -27.77 23.38
N LEU A 402 -18.25 -26.73 22.62
CA LEU A 402 -17.27 -25.71 23.01
C LEU A 402 -17.88 -24.32 22.97
N THR A 403 -17.70 -23.58 24.06
CA THR A 403 -18.04 -22.14 24.15
C THR A 403 -16.75 -21.30 24.09
N ALA A 404 -16.89 -19.98 23.92
CA ALA A 404 -15.75 -19.09 24.02
C ALA A 404 -15.14 -19.19 25.42
N GLY A 405 -13.84 -19.48 25.49
CA GLY A 405 -13.12 -19.53 26.75
C GLY A 405 -12.83 -18.14 27.32
N PRO A 406 -12.35 -18.07 28.57
CA PRO A 406 -12.00 -16.82 29.24
C PRO A 406 -10.78 -16.12 28.63
#